data_AF-A0A4Q6BVD0-F1
#
_entry.id   AF-A0A4Q6BVD0-F1
#
_cell.length_a   1.000
_cell.length_b   1.000
_cell.length_c   1.000
_cell.angle_alpha   90.00
_cell.angle_beta   90.00
_cell.angle_gamma   90.00
#
_symmetry.space_group_name_H-M   'P 1'
#
loop_
_entity.id
_entity.type
_entity.pdbx_description
1 polymer ?
#
loop_
_entity_poly.entity_id
_entity_poly.type
_entity_poly.pdbx_seq_one_letter_code
_entity_poly.pdbx_strand_id
1 'polypeptide(L)'
;MGALPVLCGLFACGEAPATPKVVEERAILPVVERTGAPVVGIAEPKAQPAPVVVGGAGLEHGERLQPFFTALARLKSREAEDDVRVVHFGDSHVAADLQTSVTRKLLQAEFGDGGRGFVALGEPWKHYVQDGVRAGHMFSFTPESGRWKSGHYEGDGLYGLGGIRLVSNKRGASAASELRAGAAGNGGRLEVYYLESPQAGSFEVWVDGARAGTVHGKATTVRSAFSSVQVRPGAPARSRTRSAPWWP
;
A
#
# COMPACT_ATOMS: atom_id res chain seq x y z
N MET A 1 21.84 -24.22 -4.94
CA MET A 1 20.74 -23.89 -5.89
C MET A 1 20.40 -22.43 -5.67
N GLY A 2 21.09 -21.53 -6.38
CA GLY A 2 20.98 -20.08 -6.22
C GLY A 2 19.97 -19.50 -7.20
N ALA A 3 19.05 -18.67 -6.71
CA ALA A 3 18.13 -17.91 -7.54
C ALA A 3 18.77 -16.56 -7.91
N LEU A 4 18.94 -16.32 -9.21
CA LEU A 4 19.40 -15.06 -9.79
C LEU A 4 18.42 -13.92 -9.49
N PRO A 5 18.88 -12.70 -9.19
CA PRO A 5 18.05 -11.51 -9.31
C PRO A 5 17.92 -11.14 -10.79
N VAL A 6 16.72 -11.26 -11.34
CA VAL A 6 16.36 -10.73 -12.67
C VAL A 6 16.20 -9.22 -12.57
N LEU A 7 17.25 -8.50 -12.98
CA LEU A 7 17.25 -7.05 -13.16
C LEU A 7 16.71 -6.76 -14.57
N CYS A 8 15.49 -6.23 -14.69
CA CYS A 8 14.91 -5.81 -15.96
C CYS A 8 14.73 -4.28 -15.98
N GLY A 9 15.74 -3.58 -16.49
CA GLY A 9 15.63 -2.19 -16.92
C GLY A 9 15.31 -2.13 -18.41
N LEU A 10 14.39 -1.26 -18.82
CA LEU A 10 14.14 -0.95 -20.23
C LEU A 10 14.63 0.46 -20.55
N PHE A 11 15.62 0.51 -21.43
CA PHE A 11 16.03 1.67 -22.24
C PHE A 11 15.17 1.78 -23.50
N ALA A 12 15.09 2.98 -24.07
CA ALA A 12 14.72 3.19 -25.47
C ALA A 12 15.69 4.20 -26.13
N CYS A 13 16.46 3.64 -27.08
CA CYS A 13 17.28 4.12 -28.20
C CYS A 13 17.97 5.50 -28.28
N GLY A 14 19.30 5.42 -28.51
CA GLY A 14 20.16 6.38 -29.21
C GLY A 14 21.65 5.94 -29.25
N GLU A 15 22.08 5.36 -30.38
CA GLU A 15 23.46 5.08 -30.87
C GLU A 15 24.34 3.92 -30.33
N ALA A 16 25.18 3.40 -31.25
CA ALA A 16 25.79 2.06 -31.33
C ALA A 16 27.08 1.85 -30.47
N PRO A 17 27.63 0.62 -30.35
CA PRO A 17 28.22 0.11 -29.12
C PRO A 17 29.71 0.44 -28.93
N ALA A 18 30.08 0.77 -27.70
CA ALA A 18 31.43 0.58 -27.18
C ALA A 18 31.44 -0.63 -26.24
N THR A 19 32.35 -1.58 -26.48
CA THR A 19 32.57 -2.81 -25.71
C THR A 19 32.64 -2.56 -24.20
N PRO A 20 31.94 -3.33 -23.35
CA PRO A 20 32.00 -3.14 -21.91
C PRO A 20 33.31 -3.71 -21.33
N LYS A 21 34.01 -2.88 -20.55
CA LYS A 21 35.10 -3.31 -19.66
C LYS A 21 34.51 -4.02 -18.44
N VAL A 22 35.06 -5.19 -18.11
CA VAL A 22 34.78 -5.94 -16.88
C VAL A 22 35.19 -5.08 -15.68
N VAL A 23 34.27 -4.87 -14.74
CA VAL A 23 34.54 -4.26 -13.43
C VAL A 23 34.24 -5.32 -12.38
N GLU A 24 35.25 -5.60 -11.56
CA GLU A 24 35.25 -6.66 -10.55
C GLU A 24 34.12 -6.53 -9.51
N GLU A 25 33.57 -7.69 -9.16
CA GLU A 25 32.59 -7.92 -8.11
C GLU A 25 33.24 -7.68 -6.72
N ARG A 26 32.84 -6.60 -6.05
CA ARG A 26 33.20 -6.38 -4.65
C ARG A 26 32.22 -7.09 -3.71
N ALA A 27 32.80 -7.91 -2.85
CA ALA A 27 32.14 -8.80 -1.89
C ALA A 27 31.06 -8.12 -1.03
N ILE A 28 29.89 -8.76 -0.96
CA ILE A 28 28.80 -8.46 -0.02
C ILE A 28 29.14 -9.12 1.31
N LEU A 29 29.06 -8.36 2.41
CA LEU A 29 29.29 -8.83 3.77
C LEU A 29 28.25 -9.90 4.19
N PRO A 30 28.61 -10.89 5.02
CA PRO A 30 27.73 -12.01 5.34
C PRO A 30 26.52 -11.56 6.20
N VAL A 31 25.36 -12.12 5.85
CA VAL A 31 24.12 -12.05 6.63
C VAL A 31 24.35 -12.79 7.95
N VAL A 32 24.22 -12.08 9.07
CA VAL A 32 24.23 -12.68 10.41
C VAL A 32 22.90 -13.41 10.62
N GLU A 33 22.93 -14.73 10.61
CA GLU A 33 21.83 -15.57 11.07
C GLU A 33 21.60 -15.33 12.57
N ARG A 34 20.43 -14.81 12.93
CA ARG A 34 19.97 -14.85 14.32
C ARG A 34 19.30 -16.19 14.60
N THR A 35 20.05 -17.04 15.30
CA THR A 35 19.58 -18.27 15.94
C THR A 35 18.40 -18.00 16.87
N GLY A 36 17.42 -18.92 16.84
CA GLY A 36 16.11 -18.77 17.45
C GLY A 36 16.09 -18.66 18.97
N ALA A 37 15.20 -17.80 19.46
CA ALA A 37 14.64 -17.86 20.81
C ALA A 37 13.24 -18.51 20.75
N PRO A 38 12.82 -19.28 21.76
CA PRO A 38 11.57 -20.03 21.71
C PRO A 38 10.36 -19.08 21.72
N VAL A 39 9.44 -19.31 20.79
CA VAL A 39 8.11 -18.69 20.82
C VAL A 39 7.35 -19.30 21.99
N VAL A 40 7.10 -18.51 23.03
CA VAL A 40 6.19 -18.89 24.12
C VAL A 40 4.79 -18.98 23.50
N GLY A 41 4.23 -20.20 23.48
CA GLY A 41 2.89 -20.46 22.97
C GLY A 41 1.84 -19.71 23.78
N ILE A 42 1.05 -18.88 23.10
CA ILE A 42 -0.16 -18.28 23.66
C ILE A 42 -1.26 -19.33 23.43
N ALA A 43 -1.79 -19.89 24.51
CA ALA A 43 -2.88 -20.86 24.44
C ALA A 43 -4.13 -20.21 23.80
N GLU A 44 -4.78 -20.92 22.88
CA GLU A 44 -6.09 -20.53 22.34
C GLU A 44 -7.14 -20.50 23.46
N PRO A 45 -7.83 -19.37 23.69
CA PRO A 45 -9.00 -19.38 24.55
C PRO A 45 -10.18 -19.98 23.79
N LYS A 46 -10.72 -21.09 24.28
CA LYS A 46 -12.03 -21.61 23.86
C LYS A 46 -13.10 -20.59 24.26
N ALA A 47 -13.60 -19.82 23.30
CA ALA A 47 -14.72 -18.89 23.51
C ALA A 47 -15.99 -19.43 22.83
N GLN A 48 -17.04 -19.67 23.63
CA GLN A 48 -18.41 -19.83 23.14
C GLN A 48 -18.96 -18.46 22.71
N PRO A 49 -19.85 -18.37 21.70
CA PRO A 49 -20.38 -17.10 21.24
C PRO A 49 -21.35 -16.52 22.28
N ALA A 50 -20.85 -15.59 23.09
CA ALA A 50 -21.69 -14.73 23.90
C ALA A 50 -22.26 -13.58 23.02
N PRO A 51 -23.46 -13.07 23.32
CA PRO A 51 -23.97 -11.87 22.66
C PRO A 51 -23.02 -10.70 22.91
N VAL A 52 -22.63 -10.00 21.83
CA VAL A 52 -21.78 -8.82 21.89
C VAL A 52 -22.60 -7.68 22.50
N VAL A 53 -22.49 -7.49 23.82
CA VAL A 53 -23.04 -6.31 24.50
C VAL A 53 -22.00 -5.19 24.39
N VAL A 54 -22.20 -4.26 23.46
CA VAL A 54 -21.39 -3.04 23.39
C VAL A 54 -22.00 -2.00 24.31
N GLY A 55 -21.51 -1.93 25.54
CA GLY A 55 -21.94 -0.94 26.51
C GLY A 55 -21.20 -1.11 27.82
N GLY A 56 -20.04 -0.47 27.93
CA GLY A 56 -19.27 -0.42 29.17
C GLY A 56 -17.76 -0.57 28.98
N ALA A 57 -17.10 0.41 28.35
CA ALA A 57 -15.64 0.42 28.21
C ALA A 57 -15.05 1.80 27.90
N GLY A 58 -15.52 2.90 28.51
CA GLY A 58 -14.92 4.23 28.27
C GLY A 58 -14.89 4.69 26.80
N LEU A 59 -15.70 4.07 25.92
CA LEU A 59 -15.82 4.41 24.51
C LEU A 59 -16.98 5.40 24.33
N GLU A 60 -16.68 6.53 23.70
CA GLU A 60 -17.73 7.44 23.23
C GLU A 60 -18.53 6.79 22.11
N HIS A 61 -19.85 6.79 22.23
CA HIS A 61 -20.77 6.22 21.23
C HIS A 61 -20.52 4.74 20.88
N GLY A 62 -20.19 3.91 21.88
CA GLY A 62 -19.90 2.49 21.68
C GLY A 62 -21.00 1.73 20.93
N GLU A 63 -22.26 2.11 21.09
CA GLU A 63 -23.40 1.53 20.37
C GLU A 63 -23.23 1.59 18.83
N ARG A 64 -22.48 2.58 18.32
CA ARG A 64 -22.21 2.73 16.87
C ARG A 64 -21.28 1.66 16.32
N LEU A 65 -20.63 0.86 17.17
CA LEU A 65 -19.83 -0.29 16.75
C LEU A 65 -20.67 -1.54 16.45
N GLN A 66 -21.98 -1.53 16.76
CA GLN A 66 -22.83 -2.68 16.52
C GLN A 66 -22.78 -3.20 15.06
N PRO A 67 -22.87 -2.35 14.01
CA PRO A 67 -22.77 -2.82 12.63
C PRO A 67 -21.40 -3.46 12.32
N PHE A 68 -20.33 -2.93 12.89
CA PHE A 68 -18.97 -3.47 12.73
C PHE A 68 -18.86 -4.87 13.34
N PHE A 69 -19.32 -5.06 14.59
CA PHE A 69 -19.28 -6.38 15.23
C PHE A 69 -20.22 -7.38 14.56
N THR A 70 -21.38 -6.95 14.09
CA THR A 70 -22.27 -7.80 13.29
C THR A 70 -21.59 -8.27 12.00
N ALA A 71 -20.86 -7.40 11.31
CA ALA A 71 -20.13 -7.77 10.10
C ALA A 71 -19.00 -8.78 10.39
N LEU A 72 -18.24 -8.58 11.46
CA LEU A 72 -17.22 -9.54 11.90
C LEU A 72 -17.81 -10.89 12.33
N ALA A 73 -18.96 -10.89 13.01
CA ALA A 73 -19.64 -12.12 13.39
C ALA A 73 -20.06 -12.95 12.17
N ARG A 74 -20.56 -12.30 11.11
CA ARG A 74 -20.91 -12.95 9.84
C ARG A 74 -19.71 -13.51 9.09
N LEU A 75 -18.56 -12.83 9.13
CA LEU A 75 -17.29 -13.38 8.62
C LEU A 75 -16.89 -14.64 9.39
N LYS A 76 -16.96 -14.58 10.73
CA LYS A 76 -16.59 -15.70 11.61
C LYS A 76 -17.49 -16.91 11.41
N SER A 77 -18.79 -16.72 11.18
CA SER A 77 -19.75 -17.80 10.89
C SER A 77 -19.79 -18.23 9.42
N ARG A 78 -18.99 -17.60 8.54
CA ARG A 78 -18.97 -17.83 7.08
C ARG A 78 -20.32 -17.55 6.39
N GLU A 79 -21.09 -16.63 6.94
CA GLU A 79 -22.33 -16.09 6.34
C GLU A 79 -22.08 -14.88 5.43
N ALA A 80 -20.84 -14.43 5.35
CA ALA A 80 -20.37 -13.38 4.46
C ALA A 80 -18.93 -13.67 4.02
N GLU A 81 -18.59 -13.20 2.82
CA GLU A 81 -17.25 -13.27 2.25
C GLU A 81 -16.67 -11.87 1.92
N ASP A 82 -17.48 -10.81 2.06
CA ASP A 82 -17.08 -9.43 1.79
C ASP A 82 -16.12 -8.88 2.86
N ASP A 83 -15.11 -8.12 2.44
CA ASP A 83 -14.14 -7.48 3.33
C ASP A 83 -14.82 -6.54 4.36
N VAL A 84 -14.41 -6.64 5.63
CA VAL A 84 -14.63 -5.59 6.63
C VAL A 84 -13.40 -4.67 6.68
N ARG A 85 -13.56 -3.43 6.20
CA ARG A 85 -12.46 -2.47 6.07
C ARG A 85 -12.37 -1.55 7.28
N VAL A 86 -11.20 -1.51 7.92
CA VAL A 86 -10.93 -0.68 9.10
C VAL A 86 -9.92 0.40 8.73
N VAL A 87 -10.24 1.66 9.05
CA VAL A 87 -9.33 2.80 8.92
C VAL A 87 -8.99 3.32 10.31
N HIS A 88 -7.70 3.47 10.59
CA HIS A 88 -7.20 4.07 11.82
C HIS A 88 -6.53 5.40 11.48
N PHE A 89 -7.12 6.51 11.93
CA PHE A 89 -6.48 7.83 11.87
C PHE A 89 -5.74 8.10 13.17
N GLY A 90 -4.52 8.60 13.08
CA GLY A 90 -3.72 8.94 14.25
C GLY A 90 -2.48 9.72 13.89
N ASP A 91 -1.52 9.72 14.81
CA ASP A 91 -0.28 10.46 14.70
C ASP A 91 0.87 9.62 14.12
N SER A 92 2.10 9.97 14.47
CA SER A 92 3.32 9.25 14.10
C SER A 92 3.30 7.76 14.42
N HIS A 93 2.60 7.30 15.46
CA HIS A 93 2.53 5.88 15.82
C HIS A 93 1.72 5.07 14.79
N VAL A 94 0.62 5.65 14.30
CA VAL A 94 -0.16 5.07 13.19
C VAL A 94 0.65 5.15 11.90
N ALA A 95 1.32 6.28 11.64
CA ALA A 95 2.16 6.44 10.45
C ALA A 95 3.32 5.42 10.42
N ALA A 96 3.86 5.03 11.57
CA ALA A 96 4.92 4.03 11.73
C ALA A 96 4.42 2.56 11.74
N ASP A 97 3.12 2.34 11.59
CA ASP A 97 2.47 1.01 11.59
C ASP A 97 2.68 0.19 12.89
N LEU A 98 2.90 0.83 14.04
CA LEU A 98 3.27 0.13 15.28
C LEU A 98 2.10 -0.70 15.83
N GLN A 99 1.06 -0.04 16.34
CA GLN A 99 -0.13 -0.73 16.84
C GLN A 99 -1.01 -1.27 15.70
N THR A 100 -1.10 -0.54 14.59
CA THR A 100 -1.98 -0.92 13.46
C THR A 100 -1.56 -2.21 12.80
N SER A 101 -0.27 -2.54 12.74
CA SER A 101 0.18 -3.83 12.21
C SER A 101 -0.22 -5.00 13.12
N VAL A 102 -0.13 -4.83 14.43
CA VAL A 102 -0.56 -5.82 15.42
C VAL A 102 -2.08 -6.01 15.35
N THR A 103 -2.85 -4.92 15.36
CA THR A 103 -4.32 -4.97 15.21
C THR A 103 -4.73 -5.67 13.92
N ARG A 104 -4.10 -5.33 12.79
CA ARG A 104 -4.36 -5.96 11.50
C ARG A 104 -4.13 -7.47 11.56
N LYS A 105 -2.97 -7.91 12.08
CA LYS A 105 -2.64 -9.34 12.18
C LYS A 105 -3.60 -10.12 13.08
N LEU A 106 -4.01 -9.55 14.21
CA LEU A 106 -4.97 -10.18 15.12
C LEU A 106 -6.34 -10.33 14.47
N LEU A 107 -6.85 -9.27 13.83
CA LEU A 107 -8.13 -9.32 13.13
C LEU A 107 -8.09 -10.30 11.95
N GLN A 108 -7.01 -10.30 11.17
CA GLN A 108 -6.86 -11.23 10.04
C GLN A 108 -6.76 -12.69 10.50
N ALA A 109 -6.07 -12.96 11.61
CA ALA A 109 -5.97 -14.30 12.18
C ALA A 109 -7.33 -14.84 12.65
N GLU A 110 -8.21 -13.97 13.17
CA GLU A 110 -9.52 -14.39 13.68
C GLU A 110 -10.62 -14.41 12.61
N PHE A 111 -10.63 -13.45 11.69
CA PHE A 111 -11.75 -13.23 10.76
C PHE A 111 -11.39 -13.48 9.28
N GLY A 112 -10.13 -13.80 8.98
CA GLY A 112 -9.63 -14.04 7.62
C GLY A 112 -8.80 -12.87 7.07
N ASP A 113 -7.89 -13.20 6.15
CA ASP A 113 -6.97 -12.23 5.54
C ASP A 113 -7.60 -11.56 4.30
N GLY A 114 -8.19 -10.38 4.50
CA GLY A 114 -8.70 -9.49 3.44
C GLY A 114 -7.61 -8.68 2.70
N GLY A 115 -6.33 -8.99 2.91
CA GLY A 115 -5.20 -8.34 2.26
C GLY A 115 -4.70 -7.09 2.99
N ARG A 116 -3.71 -6.42 2.37
CA ARG A 116 -2.93 -5.35 3.01
C ARG A 116 -3.70 -4.06 3.29
N GLY A 117 -4.79 -3.79 2.58
CA GLY A 117 -5.50 -2.53 2.65
C GLY A 117 -4.74 -1.35 2.01
N PHE A 118 -5.06 -0.12 2.44
CA PHE A 118 -4.54 1.11 1.84
C PHE A 118 -3.10 1.40 2.29
N VAL A 119 -2.22 1.68 1.33
CA VAL A 119 -0.80 2.01 1.56
C VAL A 119 -0.36 3.11 0.60
N ALA A 120 0.69 3.85 0.96
CA ALA A 120 1.26 4.82 0.07
C ALA A 120 2.14 4.16 -1.00
N LEU A 121 2.24 4.83 -2.15
CA LEU A 121 3.13 4.42 -3.23
C LEU A 121 4.53 5.03 -3.02
N GLY A 122 5.59 4.25 -3.24
CA GLY A 122 6.96 4.74 -3.05
C GLY A 122 7.30 5.06 -1.60
N GLU A 123 8.13 6.09 -1.42
CA GLU A 123 8.58 6.59 -0.12
C GLU A 123 8.08 8.03 0.08
N PRO A 124 6.82 8.23 0.53
CA PRO A 124 6.22 9.55 0.69
C PRO A 124 6.90 10.42 1.77
N TRP A 125 7.62 9.82 2.72
CA TRP A 125 8.48 10.51 3.66
C TRP A 125 9.67 9.63 4.02
N LYS A 126 10.75 10.26 4.50
CA LYS A 126 11.99 9.58 4.83
C LYS A 126 11.74 8.46 5.83
N HIS A 127 12.24 7.26 5.54
CA HIS A 127 12.08 6.06 6.36
C HIS A 127 10.62 5.58 6.46
N TYR A 128 9.82 5.76 5.40
CA TYR A 128 8.50 5.14 5.31
C TYR A 128 8.60 3.62 5.43
N VAL A 129 8.02 3.08 6.50
CA VAL A 129 7.97 1.64 6.76
C VAL A 129 6.56 1.28 7.23
N GLN A 130 6.07 0.19 6.68
CA GLN A 130 4.76 -0.37 6.94
C GLN A 130 4.91 -1.88 6.86
N ASP A 131 4.33 -2.62 7.80
CA ASP A 131 4.48 -4.08 7.83
C ASP A 131 3.88 -4.71 6.56
N GLY A 132 4.64 -5.62 5.94
CA GLY A 132 4.29 -6.25 4.67
C GLY A 132 4.43 -5.37 3.43
N VAL A 133 4.96 -4.15 3.55
CA VAL A 133 5.17 -3.22 2.43
C VAL A 133 6.64 -2.82 2.38
N ARG A 134 7.25 -2.95 1.21
CA ARG A 134 8.55 -2.36 0.95
C ARG A 134 8.38 -1.19 -0.01
N ALA A 135 8.74 0.00 0.46
CA ALA A 135 8.84 1.17 -0.40
C ALA A 135 9.82 0.84 -1.55
N GLY A 136 9.34 1.01 -2.78
CA GLY A 136 10.17 0.90 -3.97
C GLY A 136 10.82 2.23 -4.32
N HIS A 137 11.22 2.37 -5.58
CA HIS A 137 11.76 3.64 -6.05
C HIS A 137 10.67 4.72 -6.09
N MET A 138 11.07 5.98 -5.89
CA MET A 138 10.26 7.16 -6.19
C MET A 138 11.12 8.15 -6.95
N PHE A 139 10.75 8.42 -8.21
CA PHE A 139 11.48 9.28 -9.13
C PHE A 139 10.58 10.40 -9.64
N SER A 140 11.05 11.64 -9.50
CA SER A 140 10.38 12.86 -9.96
C SER A 140 8.96 13.07 -9.40
N PHE A 141 8.60 12.42 -8.30
CA PHE A 141 7.41 12.75 -7.51
C PHE A 141 7.81 13.55 -6.29
N THR A 142 7.00 14.56 -5.96
CA THR A 142 7.08 15.33 -4.73
C THR A 142 5.88 14.95 -3.86
N PRO A 143 6.10 14.46 -2.63
CA PRO A 143 5.01 14.26 -1.68
C PRO A 143 4.52 15.60 -1.12
N GLU A 144 3.22 15.77 -1.04
CA GLU A 144 2.55 16.92 -0.44
C GLU A 144 1.52 16.44 0.57
N SER A 145 1.38 17.18 1.67
CA SER A 145 0.40 16.92 2.73
C SER A 145 -0.15 18.22 3.27
N GLY A 146 -1.38 18.19 3.78
CA GLY A 146 -1.94 19.29 4.55
C GLY A 146 -1.18 19.47 5.87
N ARG A 147 -1.14 20.70 6.37
CA ARG A 147 -0.51 21.01 7.66
C ARG A 147 -1.44 21.85 8.51
N TRP A 148 -1.54 21.52 9.78
CA TRP A 148 -2.13 22.43 10.74
C TRP A 148 -1.02 23.28 11.35
N LYS A 149 -1.10 24.59 11.19
CA LYS A 149 -0.07 25.52 11.67
C LYS A 149 -0.74 26.77 12.23
N SER A 150 -0.33 27.17 13.43
CA SER A 150 -0.82 28.41 14.07
C SER A 150 -2.35 28.60 14.01
N GLY A 151 -3.10 27.53 14.30
CA GLY A 151 -4.57 27.58 14.38
C GLY A 151 -5.32 27.58 13.05
N HIS A 152 -4.65 27.39 11.91
CA HIS A 152 -5.30 27.25 10.62
C HIS A 152 -4.71 26.10 9.79
N TYR A 153 -5.48 25.64 8.82
CA TYR A 153 -5.07 24.61 7.89
C TYR A 153 -4.36 25.22 6.67
N GLU A 154 -3.14 24.77 6.40
CA GLU A 154 -2.38 25.08 5.19
C GLU A 154 -2.52 23.90 4.21
N GLY A 155 -3.03 24.18 3.01
CA GLY A 155 -3.23 23.19 1.95
C GLY A 155 -4.60 23.28 1.29
N ASP A 156 -4.80 22.53 0.20
CA ASP A 156 -6.05 22.52 -0.57
C ASP A 156 -7.03 21.41 -0.14
N GLY A 157 -6.64 20.55 0.80
CA GLY A 157 -7.45 19.43 1.31
C GLY A 157 -7.49 18.20 0.41
N LEU A 158 -6.79 18.21 -0.73
CA LEU A 158 -6.87 17.17 -1.75
C LEU A 158 -5.75 16.13 -1.60
N TYR A 159 -5.70 15.48 -0.43
CA TYR A 159 -4.60 14.59 -0.04
C TYR A 159 -4.99 13.11 0.10
N GLY A 160 -6.20 12.75 -0.30
CA GLY A 160 -6.69 11.36 -0.24
C GLY A 160 -6.77 10.80 1.19
N LEU A 161 -7.05 9.50 1.29
CA LEU A 161 -7.28 8.82 2.58
C LEU A 161 -6.06 8.83 3.51
N GLY A 162 -4.86 8.78 2.94
CA GLY A 162 -3.60 8.80 3.70
C GLY A 162 -3.13 10.19 4.12
N GLY A 163 -3.85 11.26 3.78
CA GLY A 163 -3.44 12.64 4.08
C GLY A 163 -2.20 13.10 3.31
N ILE A 164 -1.80 12.36 2.28
CA ILE A 164 -0.64 12.65 1.42
C ILE A 164 -1.02 12.40 -0.04
N ARG A 165 -0.57 13.29 -0.92
CA ARG A 165 -0.57 13.08 -2.38
C ARG A 165 0.85 13.10 -2.92
N LEU A 166 1.05 12.40 -4.03
CA LEU A 166 2.28 12.50 -4.81
C LEU A 166 2.00 13.31 -6.07
N VAL A 167 2.73 14.39 -6.28
CA VAL A 167 2.58 15.26 -7.46
C VAL A 167 3.82 15.24 -8.33
N SER A 168 3.62 15.40 -9.64
CA SER A 168 4.71 15.58 -10.58
C SER A 168 4.24 16.36 -11.79
N ASN A 169 5.13 17.20 -12.33
CA ASN A 169 5.00 17.83 -13.64
C ASN A 169 6.03 17.28 -14.65
N LYS A 170 6.72 16.19 -14.30
CA LYS A 170 7.78 15.59 -15.12
C LYS A 170 7.26 14.37 -15.88
N ARG A 171 7.60 14.32 -17.17
CA ARG A 171 7.45 13.14 -18.04
C ARG A 171 8.30 12.01 -17.47
N GLY A 172 7.72 10.81 -17.34
CA GLY A 172 8.44 9.64 -16.85
C GLY A 172 8.64 9.59 -15.34
N ALA A 173 7.93 10.42 -14.57
CA ALA A 173 7.84 10.25 -13.13
C ALA A 173 7.29 8.85 -12.81
N SER A 174 7.88 8.20 -11.83
CA SER A 174 7.47 6.86 -11.44
C SER A 174 7.66 6.61 -9.95
N ALA A 175 6.71 5.88 -9.38
CA ALA A 175 6.81 5.38 -8.02
C ALA A 175 6.41 3.90 -8.01
N ALA A 176 6.98 3.16 -7.08
CA ALA A 176 6.67 1.74 -6.89
C ALA A 176 6.61 1.37 -5.42
N SER A 177 5.76 0.40 -5.11
CA SER A 177 5.76 -0.30 -3.82
C SER A 177 5.68 -1.80 -4.08
N GLU A 178 6.25 -2.57 -3.16
CA GLU A 178 6.21 -4.02 -3.20
C GLU A 178 5.45 -4.53 -1.99
N LEU A 179 4.50 -5.42 -2.23
CA LEU A 179 3.77 -6.11 -1.17
C LEU A 179 4.43 -7.47 -0.92
N ARG A 180 4.55 -7.87 0.34
CA ARG A 180 5.01 -9.21 0.70
C ARG A 180 4.10 -10.26 0.05
N ALA A 181 4.66 -11.38 -0.38
CA ALA A 181 3.87 -12.51 -0.87
C ALA A 181 2.77 -12.90 0.15
N GLY A 182 1.55 -13.10 -0.35
CA GLY A 182 0.36 -13.33 0.48
C GLY A 182 -0.34 -12.07 0.98
N ALA A 183 0.32 -10.90 1.01
CA ALA A 183 -0.31 -9.64 1.45
C ALA A 183 -1.37 -9.11 0.46
N ALA A 184 -1.37 -9.63 -0.78
CA ALA A 184 -2.42 -9.40 -1.77
C ALA A 184 -3.51 -10.49 -1.76
N GLY A 185 -3.45 -11.46 -0.83
CA GLY A 185 -4.34 -12.62 -0.78
C GLY A 185 -4.07 -13.67 -1.86
N ASN A 186 -5.01 -14.61 -2.00
CA ASN A 186 -5.00 -15.70 -2.99
C ASN A 186 -5.50 -15.22 -4.37
N GLY A 187 -4.86 -14.18 -4.90
CA GLY A 187 -5.44 -13.31 -5.92
C GLY A 187 -6.17 -12.14 -5.27
N GLY A 188 -6.12 -10.96 -5.89
CA GLY A 188 -6.62 -9.75 -5.24
C GLY A 188 -6.85 -8.59 -6.21
N ARG A 189 -7.39 -7.50 -5.67
CA ARG A 189 -7.67 -6.27 -6.39
C ARG A 189 -6.73 -5.17 -5.91
N LEU A 190 -5.98 -4.59 -6.83
CA LEU A 190 -5.15 -3.41 -6.57
C LEU A 190 -5.89 -2.17 -7.06
N GLU A 191 -6.09 -1.21 -6.17
CA GLU A 191 -6.70 0.08 -6.49
C GLU A 191 -5.64 1.18 -6.36
N VAL A 192 -5.46 1.97 -7.43
CA VAL A 192 -4.64 3.18 -7.42
C VAL A 192 -5.57 4.37 -7.34
N TYR A 193 -5.50 5.10 -6.23
CA TYR A 193 -6.24 6.34 -6.03
C TYR A 193 -5.49 7.51 -6.67
N TYR A 194 -6.22 8.37 -7.37
CA TYR A 194 -5.67 9.53 -8.06
C TYR A 194 -6.67 10.69 -8.05
N LEU A 195 -6.18 11.88 -8.36
CA LEU A 195 -7.01 13.07 -8.52
C LEU A 195 -7.27 13.30 -10.01
N GLU A 196 -8.53 13.38 -10.38
CA GLU A 196 -8.92 13.87 -11.70
C GLU A 196 -8.98 15.40 -11.67
N SER A 197 -8.50 16.05 -12.73
CA SER A 197 -8.55 17.52 -12.86
C SER A 197 -8.33 17.97 -14.31
N PRO A 198 -8.61 19.25 -14.63
CA PRO A 198 -8.32 19.79 -15.97
C PRO A 198 -6.83 19.74 -16.35
N GLN A 199 -5.96 19.79 -15.33
CA GLN A 199 -4.50 19.80 -15.48
C GLN A 199 -3.88 18.40 -15.35
N ALA A 200 -4.65 17.39 -14.92
CA ALA A 200 -4.12 16.05 -14.70
C ALA A 200 -3.68 15.38 -16.01
N GLY A 201 -2.53 14.70 -15.94
CA GLY A 201 -1.97 13.93 -17.04
C GLY A 201 -2.54 12.52 -17.10
N SER A 202 -1.77 11.62 -17.73
CA SER A 202 -2.05 10.19 -17.72
C SER A 202 -0.91 9.43 -17.05
N PHE A 203 -1.19 8.23 -16.56
CA PHE A 203 -0.15 7.33 -16.05
C PHE A 203 -0.45 5.88 -16.40
N GLU A 204 0.58 5.10 -16.66
CA GLU A 204 0.46 3.65 -16.82
C GLU A 204 0.49 2.99 -15.45
N VAL A 205 -0.33 1.96 -15.24
CA VAL A 205 -0.25 1.07 -14.07
C VAL A 205 0.42 -0.23 -14.52
N TRP A 206 1.41 -0.66 -13.76
CA TRP A 206 2.09 -1.94 -13.95
C TRP A 206 1.91 -2.80 -12.71
N VAL A 207 1.79 -4.11 -12.91
CA VAL A 207 1.79 -5.13 -11.87
C VAL A 207 2.77 -6.21 -12.32
N ASP A 208 3.79 -6.46 -11.52
CA ASP A 208 4.74 -7.58 -11.68
C ASP A 208 5.52 -7.52 -12.99
N GLY A 209 5.84 -6.31 -13.41
CA GLY A 209 6.52 -6.04 -14.67
C GLY A 209 5.61 -6.09 -15.91
N ALA A 210 4.35 -6.46 -15.76
CA ALA A 210 3.35 -6.39 -16.82
C ALA A 210 2.55 -5.08 -16.76
N ARG A 211 2.32 -4.44 -17.90
CA ARG A 211 1.47 -3.24 -17.96
C ARG A 211 0.00 -3.67 -17.82
N ALA A 212 -0.64 -3.20 -16.76
CA ALA A 212 -2.05 -3.45 -16.49
C ALA A 212 -2.98 -2.52 -17.28
N GLY A 213 -2.55 -1.28 -17.53
CA GLY A 213 -3.33 -0.33 -18.31
C GLY A 213 -2.80 1.10 -18.22
N THR A 214 -3.50 2.01 -18.89
CA THR A 214 -3.26 3.45 -18.82
C THR A 214 -4.46 4.13 -18.21
N VAL A 215 -4.23 5.00 -17.23
CA VAL A 215 -5.22 5.83 -16.56
C VAL A 215 -5.08 7.26 -17.06
N HIS A 216 -6.20 7.87 -17.42
CA HIS A 216 -6.28 9.27 -17.83
C HIS A 216 -6.91 10.08 -16.70
N GLY A 217 -6.17 11.01 -16.12
CA GLY A 217 -6.66 11.86 -15.04
C GLY A 217 -7.43 13.11 -15.51
N LYS A 218 -7.39 13.43 -16.81
CA LYS A 218 -7.98 14.66 -17.33
C LYS A 218 -9.51 14.65 -17.16
N ALA A 219 -10.05 15.63 -16.45
CA ALA A 219 -11.49 15.83 -16.25
C ALA A 219 -11.85 17.33 -16.21
N THR A 220 -13.14 17.66 -16.33
CA THR A 220 -13.61 19.06 -16.27
C THR A 220 -13.64 19.61 -14.85
N THR A 221 -13.76 18.75 -13.84
CA THR A 221 -13.80 19.13 -12.43
C THR A 221 -12.79 18.33 -11.62
N VAL A 222 -12.35 18.92 -10.51
CA VAL A 222 -11.45 18.26 -9.57
C VAL A 222 -12.23 17.26 -8.73
N ARG A 223 -11.83 15.98 -8.75
CA ARG A 223 -12.46 14.94 -7.93
C ARG A 223 -11.51 13.78 -7.63
N SER A 224 -11.77 13.10 -6.51
CA SER A 224 -11.11 11.83 -6.20
C SER A 224 -11.60 10.73 -7.14
N ALA A 225 -10.69 9.89 -7.62
CA ALA A 225 -10.97 8.74 -8.46
C ALA A 225 -10.03 7.57 -8.08
N PHE A 226 -10.35 6.38 -8.59
CA PHE A 226 -9.46 5.22 -8.47
C PHE A 226 -9.53 4.35 -9.72
N SER A 227 -8.44 3.66 -10.01
CA SER A 227 -8.37 2.65 -11.06
C SER A 227 -8.06 1.30 -10.43
N SER A 228 -8.74 0.26 -10.88
CA SER A 228 -8.67 -1.08 -10.32
C SER A 228 -8.01 -2.05 -11.29
N VAL A 229 -7.13 -2.89 -10.79
CA VAL A 229 -6.44 -3.96 -11.52
C VAL A 229 -6.60 -5.27 -10.76
N GLN A 230 -6.97 -6.33 -11.47
CA GLN A 230 -6.99 -7.69 -10.93
C GLN A 230 -5.57 -8.28 -10.93
N VAL A 231 -5.13 -8.78 -9.79
CA VAL A 231 -3.83 -9.44 -9.59
C VAL A 231 -4.06 -10.94 -9.55
N ARG A 232 -3.40 -11.68 -10.45
CA ARG A 232 -3.50 -13.14 -10.48
C ARG A 232 -2.78 -13.74 -9.26
N PRO A 233 -3.27 -14.86 -8.70
CA PRO A 233 -2.58 -15.57 -7.63
C PRO A 233 -1.16 -15.99 -8.06
N GLY A 234 -0.16 -15.83 -7.17
CA GLY A 234 1.17 -16.43 -7.35
C GLY A 234 2.24 -15.56 -8.02
N ALA A 235 1.97 -14.29 -8.32
CA ALA A 235 2.98 -13.35 -8.84
C ALA A 235 3.33 -12.26 -7.80
N PRO A 236 4.61 -11.85 -7.66
CA PRO A 236 5.04 -10.88 -6.66
C PRO A 236 4.63 -9.44 -7.02
N ALA A 237 3.53 -8.96 -6.42
CA ALA A 237 2.92 -7.62 -6.57
C ALA A 237 3.92 -6.43 -6.54
N ARG A 238 4.32 -5.94 -7.72
CA ARG A 238 5.06 -4.70 -7.96
C ARG A 238 4.16 -3.70 -8.67
N SER A 239 3.63 -2.71 -7.96
CA SER A 239 2.94 -1.61 -8.62
C SER A 239 3.96 -0.61 -9.17
N ARG A 240 3.82 -0.18 -10.43
CA ARG A 240 4.57 0.95 -10.98
C ARG A 240 3.59 1.90 -11.64
N THR A 241 3.66 3.18 -11.30
CA THR A 241 2.99 4.22 -12.09
C THR A 241 4.01 4.89 -13.01
N ARG A 242 3.68 5.15 -14.27
CA ARG A 242 4.54 5.90 -15.20
C ARG A 242 3.76 7.03 -15.84
N SER A 243 4.08 8.29 -15.54
CA SER A 243 3.38 9.42 -16.16
C SER A 243 3.68 9.52 -17.66
N ALA A 244 2.62 9.63 -18.46
CA ALA A 244 2.70 9.94 -19.89
C ALA A 244 2.16 11.36 -20.16
N PRO A 245 2.73 12.09 -21.14
CA PRO A 245 2.93 13.52 -20.95
C PRO A 245 2.13 14.34 -21.95
N TRP A 246 1.92 15.61 -21.59
CA TRP A 246 1.32 16.64 -22.43
C TRP A 246 2.03 16.80 -23.79
N TRP A 247 1.24 17.10 -24.82
CA TRP A 247 1.65 17.72 -26.09
C TRP A 247 0.80 18.98 -26.29
N PRO A 248 1.36 20.02 -26.95
CA PRO A 248 1.05 21.44 -26.71
C PRO A 248 -0.38 21.86 -27.05
#